data_AF-A0A257QZ68-F1
#
_entry.id   AF-A0A257QZ68-F1
#
_cell.length_a   1.000
_cell.length_b   1.000
_cell.length_c   1.000
_cell.angle_alpha   90.00
_cell.angle_beta   90.00
_cell.angle_gamma   90.00
#
_symmetry.space_group_name_H-M   'P 1'
#
loop_
_entity.id
_entity.type
_entity.pdbx_description
1 polymer ?
#
loop_
_entity_poly.entity_id
_entity_poly.type
_entity_poly.pdbx_seq_one_letter_code
_entity_poly.pdbx_strand_id
1 'polypeptide(L)'
;MNQRINNKLILILLLLIFATPTVVGILLYKNPAWLPTKTTNQGQFLTPPVSITVPKSSTPSWSIVLWDRKPCKTACVNQLRALRQLRLALGRQFYNVHITLLLFKSACLAR
;
A
#
# COMPACT_ATOMS: atom_id res chain seq x y z
N MET A 1 4.49 -52.62 5.59
CA MET A 1 5.63 -52.14 4.77
C MET A 1 6.55 -51.32 5.67
N ASN A 2 7.65 -51.90 6.13
CA ASN A 2 8.55 -51.27 7.10
C ASN A 2 9.66 -50.53 6.35
N GLN A 3 9.46 -49.26 6.00
CA GLN A 3 10.47 -48.49 5.29
C GLN A 3 11.47 -47.88 6.27
N ARG A 4 12.68 -48.45 6.34
CA ARG A 4 13.85 -47.76 6.92
C ARG A 4 14.25 -46.64 5.96
N ILE A 5 13.85 -45.41 6.26
CA ILE A 5 14.25 -44.23 5.49
C ILE A 5 15.73 -43.97 5.80
N ASN A 6 16.57 -43.91 4.76
CA ASN A 6 18.00 -43.63 4.92
C ASN A 6 18.22 -42.19 5.39
N ASN A 7 19.05 -41.98 6.42
CA ASN A 7 19.33 -40.65 6.99
C ASN A 7 19.83 -39.63 5.94
N LYS A 8 20.58 -40.09 4.91
CA LYS A 8 20.98 -39.25 3.78
C LYS A 8 19.79 -38.71 2.99
N LEU A 9 18.75 -39.53 2.82
CA LEU A 9 17.53 -39.18 2.10
C LEU A 9 16.73 -38.12 2.88
N ILE A 10 16.70 -38.25 4.21
CA ILE A 10 16.07 -37.25 5.11
C ILE A 10 16.77 -35.89 4.97
N LEU A 11 18.11 -35.86 4.97
CA LEU A 11 18.87 -34.62 4.82
C LEU A 11 18.66 -33.95 3.45
N ILE A 12 18.60 -34.74 2.37
CA ILE A 12 18.31 -34.22 1.02
C ILE A 12 16.90 -33.64 0.96
N LEU A 13 15.91 -34.34 1.52
CA LEU A 13 14.53 -33.86 1.54
C LEU A 13 14.41 -32.54 2.32
N LEU A 14 15.08 -32.44 3.47
CA LEU A 14 15.12 -31.23 4.26
C LEU A 14 15.72 -30.07 3.45
N LEU A 15 16.87 -30.28 2.81
CA LEU A 15 17.51 -29.27 1.96
C LEU A 15 16.56 -28.80 0.84
N LEU A 16 15.86 -29.73 0.18
CA LEU A 16 14.93 -29.40 -0.89
C LEU A 16 13.75 -28.56 -0.37
N ILE A 17 13.14 -28.93 0.75
CA ILE A 17 12.03 -28.18 1.35
C ILE A 17 12.45 -26.74 1.66
N PHE A 18 13.66 -26.53 2.18
CA PHE A 18 14.19 -25.20 2.48
C PHE A 18 14.60 -24.41 1.22
N ALA A 19 15.14 -25.08 0.20
CA ALA A 19 15.56 -24.43 -1.04
C ALA A 19 14.36 -24.06 -1.94
N THR A 20 13.28 -24.83 -1.89
CA THR A 20 12.09 -24.66 -2.75
C THR A 20 11.53 -23.24 -2.75
N PRO A 21 11.20 -22.60 -1.60
CA PRO A 21 10.62 -21.24 -1.62
C PRO A 21 11.55 -20.21 -2.27
N THR A 22 12.86 -20.32 -2.08
CA THR A 22 13.85 -19.41 -2.68
C THR A 22 13.91 -19.57 -4.19
N VAL A 23 13.98 -20.81 -4.68
CA VAL A 23 14.02 -21.11 -6.12
C VAL A 23 12.74 -20.66 -6.80
N VAL A 24 11.59 -20.94 -6.20
CA VAL A 24 10.27 -20.50 -6.70
C VAL A 24 10.20 -18.97 -6.73
N GLY A 25 10.67 -18.29 -5.69
CA GLY A 25 10.71 -16.83 -5.66
C GLY A 25 11.53 -16.21 -6.79
N ILE A 26 12.73 -16.75 -7.06
CA ILE A 26 13.60 -16.29 -8.16
C ILE A 26 12.92 -16.53 -9.51
N LEU A 27 12.28 -17.69 -9.70
CA LEU A 27 11.57 -18.02 -10.94
C LEU A 27 10.40 -17.07 -11.19
N LEU A 28 9.59 -16.79 -10.17
CA LEU A 28 8.47 -15.85 -10.29
C LEU A 28 8.95 -14.42 -10.55
N TYR A 29 10.03 -13.98 -9.89
CA TYR A 29 10.60 -12.66 -10.09
C TYR A 29 11.10 -12.45 -11.54
N LYS A 30 11.73 -13.47 -12.13
CA LYS A 30 12.20 -13.41 -13.53
C LYS A 30 11.08 -13.55 -14.55
N ASN A 31 9.93 -14.12 -14.17
CA ASN A 31 8.80 -14.39 -15.06
C ASN A 31 7.53 -13.70 -14.53
N PRO A 32 7.45 -12.35 -14.56
CA PRO A 32 6.32 -11.62 -14.03
C PRO A 32 4.99 -11.95 -14.71
N ALA A 33 5.02 -12.49 -15.94
CA ALA A 33 3.85 -12.96 -16.66
C ALA A 33 3.13 -14.16 -15.99
N TRP A 34 3.80 -14.90 -15.11
CA TRP A 34 3.20 -15.99 -14.34
C TRP A 34 2.43 -15.50 -13.12
N LEU A 35 2.57 -14.23 -12.73
CA LEU A 35 1.81 -13.64 -11.65
C LEU A 35 0.48 -13.08 -12.20
N PRO A 36 -0.62 -13.24 -11.45
CA PRO A 36 -1.89 -12.62 -11.81
C PRO A 36 -1.71 -11.10 -11.84
N THR A 37 -2.01 -10.49 -12.97
CA THR A 37 -1.93 -9.03 -13.17
C THR A 37 -2.99 -8.27 -12.37
N LYS A 38 -4.04 -8.97 -11.92
CA LYS A 38 -5.09 -8.39 -11.10
C LYS A 38 -4.60 -8.25 -9.66
N THR A 39 -4.20 -7.04 -9.30
CA THR A 39 -4.00 -6.69 -7.90
C THR A 39 -5.37 -6.48 -7.24
N THR A 40 -5.49 -6.75 -5.95
CA THR A 40 -6.70 -6.43 -5.18
C THR A 40 -6.87 -4.92 -4.97
N ASN A 41 -5.86 -4.13 -5.34
CA ASN A 41 -5.85 -2.69 -5.18
C ASN A 41 -6.64 -2.03 -6.32
N GLN A 42 -7.81 -1.50 -5.98
CA GLN A 42 -8.67 -0.74 -6.91
C GLN A 42 -8.22 0.72 -7.09
N GLY A 43 -7.14 1.12 -6.41
CA GLY A 43 -6.55 2.44 -6.56
C GLY A 43 -5.76 2.56 -7.87
N GLN A 44 -5.87 3.71 -8.51
CA GLN A 44 -5.03 4.07 -9.65
C GLN A 44 -3.86 4.92 -9.14
N PHE A 45 -2.63 4.58 -9.55
CA PHE A 45 -1.49 5.46 -9.31
C PHE A 45 -1.68 6.77 -10.08
N LEU A 46 -1.25 7.88 -9.46
CA LEU A 46 -1.22 9.16 -10.15
C LEU A 46 -0.18 9.07 -11.28
N THR A 47 -0.65 9.23 -12.51
CA THR A 47 0.18 9.30 -13.72
C THR A 47 -0.01 10.67 -14.37
N PRO A 48 1.01 11.54 -14.41
CA PRO A 48 2.39 11.37 -13.92
C PRO A 48 2.51 11.48 -12.39
N PRO A 49 3.62 10.97 -11.80
CA PRO A 49 3.88 11.15 -10.37
C PRO A 49 4.00 12.63 -10.03
N VAL A 50 3.35 13.04 -8.94
CA VAL A 50 3.35 14.43 -8.47
C VAL A 50 4.29 14.56 -7.27
N SER A 51 5.36 15.33 -7.43
CA SER A 51 6.24 15.69 -6.32
C SER A 51 5.59 16.79 -5.48
N ILE A 52 5.29 16.49 -4.22
CA ILE A 52 4.80 17.45 -3.25
C ILE A 52 5.90 17.74 -2.21
N THR A 53 6.18 19.02 -1.96
CA THR A 53 7.02 19.42 -0.83
C THR A 53 6.21 19.22 0.44
N VAL A 54 6.42 18.10 1.11
CA VAL A 54 5.81 17.85 2.42
C VAL A 54 6.58 18.67 3.47
N PRO A 55 5.91 19.50 4.28
CA PRO A 55 6.59 20.16 5.40
C PRO A 55 7.24 19.09 6.27
N LYS A 56 8.48 19.31 6.72
CA LYS A 56 9.20 18.38 7.60
C LYS A 56 8.45 18.22 8.92
N SER A 57 7.51 17.28 8.97
CA SER A 57 7.02 16.68 10.20
C SER A 57 8.20 15.97 10.86
N SER A 58 8.30 16.05 12.18
CA SER A 58 9.39 15.46 12.97
C SER A 58 9.44 13.92 12.91
N THR A 59 8.47 13.26 12.26
CA THR A 59 8.43 11.81 12.11
C THR A 59 7.96 11.38 10.71
N PRO A 60 8.57 10.34 10.10
CA PRO A 60 8.09 9.76 8.85
C PRO A 60 6.83 8.95 9.11
N SER A 61 5.70 9.64 9.14
CA SER A 61 4.37 9.04 9.28
C SER A 61 3.70 8.89 7.90
N TRP A 62 2.94 7.82 7.70
CA TRP A 62 2.09 7.68 6.51
C TRP A 62 1.11 8.86 6.41
N SER A 63 0.89 9.37 5.20
CA SER A 63 0.02 10.53 4.98
C SER A 63 -1.03 10.25 3.90
N ILE A 64 -2.26 10.64 4.18
CA ILE A 64 -3.40 10.56 3.27
C ILE A 64 -3.79 11.98 2.91
N VAL A 65 -3.71 12.29 1.61
CA VAL A 65 -3.93 13.64 1.11
C VAL A 65 -5.22 13.70 0.33
N LEU A 66 -6.14 14.56 0.75
CA LEU A 66 -7.27 14.97 -0.08
C LEU A 66 -6.88 16.23 -0.85
N TRP A 67 -6.92 16.14 -2.17
CA TRP A 67 -6.67 17.28 -3.04
C TRP A 67 -7.93 17.63 -3.83
N ASP A 68 -8.49 18.81 -3.57
CA ASP A 68 -9.53 19.40 -4.40
C ASP A 68 -9.11 20.79 -4.88
N ARG A 69 -9.33 21.09 -6.16
CA ARG A 69 -8.96 22.37 -6.80
C ARG A 69 -10.15 23.30 -7.00
N LYS A 70 -11.37 22.82 -6.77
CA LYS A 70 -12.62 23.55 -7.03
C LYS A 70 -13.37 23.80 -5.72
N PRO A 71 -14.35 24.73 -5.69
CA PRO A 71 -15.28 24.80 -4.56
C PRO A 71 -15.91 23.42 -4.33
N CYS A 72 -15.92 22.97 -3.07
CA CYS A 72 -16.27 21.60 -2.71
C CYS A 72 -17.71 21.28 -3.15
N LYS A 73 -17.83 20.37 -4.12
CA LYS A 73 -19.12 19.83 -4.60
C LYS A 73 -19.44 18.51 -3.92
N THR A 74 -20.57 17.89 -4.29
CA THR A 74 -21.05 16.61 -3.75
C THR A 74 -19.99 15.50 -3.76
N ALA A 75 -19.16 15.41 -4.81
CA ALA A 75 -18.05 14.46 -4.89
C ALA A 75 -17.00 14.67 -3.78
N CYS A 76 -16.59 15.92 -3.55
CA CYS A 76 -15.68 16.30 -2.47
C CYS A 76 -16.28 15.98 -1.09
N VAL A 77 -17.57 16.27 -0.90
CA VAL A 77 -18.27 15.92 0.36
C VAL A 77 -18.28 14.42 0.60
N ASN A 78 -18.47 13.60 -0.45
CA ASN A 78 -18.42 12.14 -0.34
C ASN A 78 -17.02 11.64 0.03
N GLN A 79 -15.97 12.19 -0.58
CA GLN A 79 -14.59 11.88 -0.23
C GLN A 79 -14.27 12.28 1.22
N LEU A 80 -14.76 13.43 1.67
CA LEU A 80 -14.60 13.87 3.07
C LEU A 80 -15.32 12.94 4.05
N ARG A 81 -16.50 12.42 3.70
CA ARG A 81 -17.19 11.39 4.49
C ARG A 81 -16.39 10.09 4.55
N ALA A 82 -15.80 9.66 3.43
CA ALA A 82 -14.94 8.48 3.39
C ALA A 82 -13.70 8.65 4.29
N LEU A 83 -13.07 9.83 4.29
CA LEU A 83 -11.96 10.12 5.20
C LEU A 83 -12.36 10.09 6.67
N ARG A 84 -13.58 10.52 7.00
CA ARG A 84 -14.12 10.40 8.36
C ARG A 84 -14.28 8.94 8.77
N GLN A 85 -14.81 8.10 7.89
CA GLN A 85 -14.93 6.67 8.13
C GLN A 85 -13.55 6.00 8.26
N LEU A 86 -12.60 6.41 7.44
CA LEU A 86 -11.23 5.91 7.50
C LEU A 86 -10.55 6.25 8.84
N ARG A 87 -10.73 7.48 9.33
CA ARG A 87 -10.25 7.88 10.66
C ARG A 87 -10.81 6.98 11.77
N LEU A 88 -12.10 6.64 11.69
CA LEU A 88 -12.73 5.73 12.66
C LEU A 88 -12.19 4.30 12.52
N ALA A 89 -12.04 3.81 11.30
CA ALA A 89 -11.51 2.48 11.01
C ALA A 89 -10.05 2.30 11.44
N LEU A 90 -9.24 3.36 11.36
CA LEU A 90 -7.84 3.36 11.82
C LEU A 90 -7.71 3.20 13.34
N GLY A 91 -8.72 3.62 14.12
CA GLY A 91 -8.71 3.49 15.58
C GLY A 91 -7.41 4.03 16.21
N ARG A 92 -6.70 3.17 16.96
CA ARG A 92 -5.43 3.53 17.61
C ARG A 92 -4.28 3.78 16.63
N GLN A 93 -4.34 3.24 15.41
CA GLN A 93 -3.32 3.48 14.38
C GLN A 93 -3.42 4.88 13.77
N PHE A 94 -4.48 5.64 14.07
CA PHE A 94 -4.63 7.02 13.60
C PHE A 94 -3.46 7.92 14.04
N TYR A 95 -2.80 7.64 15.17
CA TYR A 95 -1.61 8.41 15.60
C TYR A 95 -0.40 8.26 14.67
N ASN A 96 -0.37 7.22 13.83
CA ASN A 96 0.71 6.95 12.88
C ASN A 96 0.37 7.41 11.46
N VAL A 97 -0.84 7.93 11.23
CA VAL A 97 -1.35 8.32 9.91
C VAL A 97 -1.89 9.74 9.93
N HIS A 98 -1.26 10.63 9.17
CA HIS A 98 -1.71 12.01 9.03
C HIS A 98 -2.71 12.14 7.88
N ILE A 99 -3.84 12.82 8.12
CA ILE A 99 -4.78 13.18 7.05
C ILE A 99 -4.62 14.67 6.78
N THR A 100 -4.20 15.01 5.56
CA THR A 100 -3.92 16.39 5.14
C THR A 100 -4.87 16.81 4.03
N LEU A 101 -5.42 18.02 4.16
CA LEU A 101 -6.26 18.63 3.13
C LEU A 101 -5.41 19.64 2.36
N LEU A 102 -5.20 19.41 1.06
CA LEU A 102 -4.59 20.38 0.16
C LEU A 102 -5.70 21.22 -0.47
N LEU A 103 -5.90 22.41 0.10
CA LEU A 103 -6.81 23.40 -0.43
C LEU A 103 -6.06 24.26 -1.46
N PHE A 104 -6.62 24.35 -2.66
CA PHE A 104 -6.17 25.36 -3.60
C PHE A 104 -6.68 26.73 -3.11
N LYS A 105 -5.78 27.69 -2.94
CA LYS A 105 -6.15 29.09 -2.73
C LYS A 105 -6.74 29.61 -4.05
N SER A 106 -8.02 29.38 -4.30
CA SER A 106 -8.79 30.31 -5.12
C SER A 106 -8.74 31.66 -4.40
N ALA A 107 -8.52 32.75 -5.11
CA ALA A 107 -8.42 34.13 -4.62
C ALA A 107 -9.65 34.67 -3.84
N CYS A 108 -10.52 33.81 -3.31
CA CYS A 108 -11.74 34.13 -2.59
C CYS A 108 -11.62 33.74 -1.11
N LEU A 109 -10.60 34.28 -0.42
CA LEU A 109 -10.57 34.44 1.05
C LEU A 109 -9.88 35.77 1.37
N ALA A 110 -10.35 36.82 0.72
CA ALA A 110 -10.16 38.21 1.10
C ALA A 110 -11.55 38.85 1.06
N ARG A 111 -12.27 38.73 2.17
CA ARG A 111 -13.36 39.62 2.52
C ARG A 111 -13.26 39.93 4.00
#